data_AF-A0A3E1DIY4-F1
#
_entry.id   AF-A0A3E1DIY4-F1
#
_cell.length_a   1.000
_cell.length_b   1.000
_cell.length_c   1.000
_cell.angle_alpha   90.00
_cell.angle_beta   90.00
_cell.angle_gamma   90.00
#
_symmetry.space_group_name_H-M   'P 1'
#
loop_
_entity.id
_entity.type
_entity.pdbx_description
1 polymer ?
#
loop_
_entity_poly.entity_id
_entity_poly.type
_entity_poly.pdbx_seq_one_letter_code
_entity_poly.pdbx_strand_id
1 'polypeptide(L)'
;MTAPTQLLAKPTTELLSAFGAGKASPGSGSAAALMGLLSCRLIITVCVKSLEKQELKKDHNSFSYVMSQASDVIYPKLHDLFEKDAKDFDEVVRLRMERDKATNINTKSQLSRQANDLLETTTSNSFEIIDQCFKLVDHGIVVFGSGWHAVRGDSGAAISAGIAGVTSGIFIANLNLKTLKDRKFAGEKIARCEELYKELTHKQTRAFECVTSLNSEAISAIQLELIKP
;
A
#
# COMPACT_ATOMS: atom_id res chain seq x y z
N MET A 1 27.94 -4.27 -16.84
CA MET A 1 27.13 -4.51 -15.62
C MET A 1 25.68 -4.47 -16.05
N THR A 2 24.98 -5.61 -16.05
CA THR A 2 23.53 -5.65 -16.31
C THR A 2 22.84 -4.85 -15.21
N ALA A 3 21.98 -3.89 -15.57
CA ALA A 3 21.16 -3.19 -14.59
C ALA A 3 20.43 -4.23 -13.72
N PRO A 4 20.33 -4.04 -12.39
CA PRO A 4 19.59 -4.96 -11.54
C PRO A 4 18.18 -5.13 -12.12
N THR A 5 17.79 -6.37 -12.39
CA THR A 5 16.47 -6.68 -12.94
C THR A 5 15.42 -6.19 -11.94
N GLN A 6 14.56 -5.26 -12.37
CA GLN A 6 13.46 -4.73 -11.56
C GLN A 6 12.61 -5.89 -11.03
N LEU A 7 12.32 -5.88 -9.72
CA LEU A 7 11.58 -6.93 -9.05
C LEU A 7 10.15 -7.06 -9.62
N LEU A 8 9.50 -5.94 -9.97
CA LEU A 8 8.16 -5.95 -10.59
C LEU A 8 8.13 -6.51 -12.01
N ALA A 9 9.28 -6.56 -12.70
CA ALA A 9 9.37 -7.13 -14.04
C ALA A 9 9.46 -8.67 -14.01
N LYS A 10 9.59 -9.29 -12.84
CA LYS A 10 9.66 -10.75 -12.69
C LYS A 10 8.31 -11.40 -12.98
N PRO A 11 8.28 -12.63 -13.52
CA PRO A 11 7.07 -13.44 -13.53
C PRO A 11 6.46 -13.52 -12.13
N THR A 12 5.12 -13.48 -12.03
CA THR A 12 4.43 -13.46 -10.73
C THR A 12 4.83 -14.64 -9.84
N THR A 13 5.04 -15.83 -10.42
CA THR A 13 5.50 -17.03 -9.69
C THR A 13 6.89 -16.85 -9.07
N GLU A 14 7.82 -16.19 -9.78
CA GLU A 14 9.14 -15.86 -9.26
C GLU A 14 9.07 -14.79 -8.18
N LEU A 15 8.25 -13.75 -8.38
CA LEU A 15 8.08 -12.69 -7.39
C LEU A 15 7.51 -13.23 -6.08
N LEU A 16 6.48 -14.08 -6.16
CA LEU A 16 5.90 -14.74 -4.98
C LEU A 16 6.91 -15.69 -4.31
N SER A 17 7.69 -16.42 -5.10
CA SER A 17 8.77 -17.26 -4.57
C SER A 17 9.82 -16.42 -3.83
N ALA A 18 10.13 -15.21 -4.31
CA ALA A 18 11.06 -14.29 -3.65
C ALA A 18 10.53 -13.82 -2.28
N PHE A 19 9.25 -13.46 -2.17
CA PHE A 19 8.62 -13.16 -0.88
C PHE A 19 8.63 -14.36 0.08
N GLY A 20 8.47 -15.58 -0.44
CA GLY A 20 8.48 -16.82 0.33
C GLY A 20 9.87 -17.38 0.64
N ALA A 21 10.95 -16.75 0.16
CA ALA A 21 12.29 -17.33 0.23
C ALA A 21 12.97 -17.21 1.61
N GLY A 22 12.35 -16.54 2.58
CA GLY A 22 12.95 -16.28 3.90
C GLY A 22 14.15 -15.34 3.87
N LYS A 23 14.31 -14.56 2.79
CA LYS A 23 15.34 -13.53 2.64
C LYS A 23 14.85 -12.20 3.23
N ALA A 24 15.79 -11.26 3.42
CA ALA A 24 15.46 -9.91 3.90
C ALA A 24 14.53 -9.15 2.94
N SER A 25 14.74 -9.28 1.64
CA SER A 25 13.95 -8.61 0.60
C SER A 25 13.58 -9.54 -0.57
N PRO A 26 12.46 -9.30 -1.28
CA PRO A 26 11.45 -8.28 -0.97
C PRO A 26 10.72 -8.58 0.35
N GLY A 27 10.58 -7.54 1.19
CA GLY A 27 10.07 -7.65 2.55
C GLY A 27 8.65 -7.08 2.69
N SER A 28 8.21 -6.87 3.92
CA SER A 28 6.86 -6.35 4.19
C SER A 28 6.59 -4.95 3.64
N GLY A 29 7.62 -4.10 3.46
CA GLY A 29 7.47 -2.77 2.86
C GLY A 29 7.17 -2.85 1.36
N SER A 30 7.93 -3.69 0.67
CA SER A 30 7.69 -4.05 -0.72
C SER A 30 6.32 -4.72 -0.87
N ALA A 31 5.91 -5.58 0.07
CA ALA A 31 4.56 -6.14 0.08
C ALA A 31 3.47 -5.06 0.24
N ALA A 32 3.70 -4.07 1.12
CA ALA A 32 2.77 -2.94 1.30
C ALA A 32 2.60 -2.14 0.00
N ALA A 33 3.70 -1.81 -0.68
CA ALA A 33 3.67 -1.12 -1.96
C ALA A 33 2.97 -1.96 -3.05
N LEU A 34 3.21 -3.27 -3.10
CA LEU A 34 2.57 -4.18 -4.05
C LEU A 34 1.05 -4.24 -3.87
N MET A 35 0.56 -4.25 -2.63
CA MET A 35 -0.88 -4.18 -2.34
C MET A 35 -1.49 -2.86 -2.84
N GLY A 36 -0.77 -1.75 -2.68
CA GLY A 36 -1.18 -0.47 -3.27
C GLY A 36 -1.19 -0.50 -4.81
N LEU A 37 -0.19 -1.10 -5.45
CA LEU A 37 -0.14 -1.25 -6.92
C LEU A 37 -1.32 -2.08 -7.45
N LEU A 38 -1.70 -3.15 -6.75
CA LEU A 38 -2.89 -3.93 -7.08
C LEU A 38 -4.17 -3.08 -6.95
N SER A 39 -4.29 -2.32 -5.86
CA SER A 39 -5.40 -1.38 -5.64
C SER A 39 -5.51 -0.34 -6.78
N CYS A 40 -4.39 0.27 -7.20
CA CYS A 40 -4.35 1.17 -8.37
C CYS A 40 -4.96 0.52 -9.61
N ARG A 41 -4.51 -0.70 -9.95
CA ARG A 41 -4.94 -1.38 -11.18
C ARG A 41 -6.44 -1.71 -11.16
N LEU A 42 -6.96 -2.13 -10.01
CA LEU A 42 -8.39 -2.40 -9.85
C LEU A 42 -9.24 -1.11 -9.94
N ILE A 43 -8.79 -0.01 -9.34
CA ILE A 43 -9.46 1.30 -9.48
C ILE A 43 -9.50 1.73 -10.95
N ILE A 44 -8.39 1.60 -11.67
CA ILE A 44 -8.33 1.94 -13.11
C ILE A 44 -9.32 1.09 -13.91
N THR A 45 -9.39 -0.22 -13.66
CA THR A 45 -10.39 -1.11 -14.30
C THR A 45 -11.81 -0.59 -14.12
N VAL A 46 -12.18 -0.22 -12.88
CA VAL A 46 -13.53 0.31 -12.59
C VAL A 46 -13.77 1.64 -13.28
N CYS A 47 -12.79 2.55 -13.28
CA CYS A 47 -12.91 3.84 -13.98
C CYS A 47 -13.11 3.64 -15.49
N VAL A 48 -12.29 2.81 -16.14
CA VAL A 48 -12.41 2.48 -17.57
C VAL A 48 -13.80 1.95 -17.88
N LYS A 49 -14.28 0.98 -17.10
CA LYS A 49 -15.59 0.37 -17.31
C LYS A 49 -16.75 1.32 -17.04
N SER A 50 -16.60 2.24 -16.09
CA SER A 50 -17.60 3.27 -15.82
C SER A 50 -17.69 4.32 -16.93
N LEU A 51 -16.55 4.69 -17.53
CA LEU A 51 -16.49 5.66 -18.63
C LEU A 51 -17.16 5.14 -19.93
N GLU A 52 -17.23 3.82 -20.11
CA GLU A 52 -17.96 3.19 -21.23
C GLU A 52 -19.50 3.34 -21.12
N LYS A 53 -20.03 3.78 -19.96
CA LYS A 53 -21.47 3.79 -19.67
C LYS A 53 -22.10 5.16 -19.88
N GLN A 54 -23.13 5.22 -20.72
CA GLN A 54 -23.87 6.46 -21.01
C GLN A 54 -24.69 6.92 -19.80
N GLU A 55 -25.24 5.97 -19.05
CA GLU A 55 -26.00 6.23 -17.83
C GLU A 55 -25.15 6.87 -16.71
N LEU A 56 -23.81 6.77 -16.79
CA LEU A 56 -22.86 7.36 -15.85
C LEU A 56 -22.21 8.65 -16.36
N LYS A 57 -22.69 9.23 -17.47
CA LYS A 57 -22.06 10.41 -18.11
C LYS A 57 -21.88 11.61 -17.18
N LYS A 58 -22.79 11.81 -16.22
CA LYS A 58 -22.71 12.88 -15.21
C LYS A 58 -21.47 12.76 -14.31
N ASP A 59 -20.95 11.55 -14.12
CA ASP A 59 -19.84 11.24 -13.22
C ASP A 59 -18.51 11.01 -13.98
N HIS A 60 -18.50 11.10 -15.32
CA HIS A 60 -17.31 10.85 -16.15
C HIS A 60 -16.10 11.72 -15.79
N ASN A 61 -16.32 12.97 -15.39
CA ASN A 61 -15.24 13.85 -14.92
C ASN A 61 -14.59 13.32 -13.63
N SER A 62 -15.41 12.77 -12.71
CA SER A 62 -14.93 12.15 -11.48
C SER A 62 -14.09 10.91 -11.78
N PHE A 63 -14.56 10.02 -12.66
CA PHE A 63 -13.80 8.82 -13.04
C PHE A 63 -12.51 9.16 -13.78
N SER A 64 -12.53 10.16 -14.65
CA SER A 64 -11.33 10.61 -15.36
C SER A 64 -10.28 11.16 -14.37
N TYR A 65 -10.73 11.95 -13.39
CA TYR A 65 -9.86 12.43 -12.32
C TYR A 65 -9.28 11.28 -11.50
N VAL A 66 -10.13 10.39 -10.96
CA VAL A 66 -9.67 9.23 -10.16
C VAL A 66 -8.71 8.36 -10.94
N MET A 67 -9.00 8.09 -12.22
CA MET A 67 -8.13 7.32 -13.10
C MET A 67 -6.76 8.00 -13.24
N SER A 68 -6.71 9.30 -13.51
CA SER A 68 -5.43 10.04 -13.62
C SER A 68 -4.63 10.04 -12.32
N GLN A 69 -5.29 10.17 -11.16
CA GLN A 69 -4.62 10.08 -9.87
C GLN A 69 -4.03 8.68 -9.66
N ALA A 70 -4.80 7.63 -9.97
CA ALA A 70 -4.34 6.26 -9.82
C ALA A 70 -3.20 5.92 -10.79
N SER A 71 -3.30 6.29 -12.08
CA SER A 71 -2.34 5.91 -13.13
C SER A 71 -1.09 6.79 -13.18
N ASP A 72 -1.24 8.10 -13.04
CA ASP A 72 -0.18 9.05 -13.39
C ASP A 72 0.54 9.60 -12.14
N VAL A 73 -0.11 9.52 -10.97
CA VAL A 73 0.44 10.04 -9.72
C VAL A 73 0.80 8.92 -8.75
N ILE A 74 -0.15 8.05 -8.41
CA ILE A 74 0.02 7.09 -7.32
C ILE A 74 0.80 5.85 -7.79
N TYR A 75 0.45 5.28 -8.95
CA TYR A 75 1.10 4.08 -9.47
C TYR A 75 2.62 4.25 -9.66
N PRO A 76 3.14 5.31 -10.31
CA PRO A 76 4.59 5.47 -10.49
C PRO A 76 5.32 5.62 -9.16
N LYS A 77 4.73 6.34 -8.20
CA LYS A 77 5.31 6.49 -6.84
C LYS A 77 5.40 5.15 -6.13
N LEU A 78 4.31 4.37 -6.10
CA LEU A 78 4.31 3.06 -5.45
C LEU A 78 5.25 2.08 -6.14
N HIS A 79 5.38 2.16 -7.46
CA HIS A 79 6.33 1.37 -8.23
C HIS A 79 7.77 1.67 -7.79
N ASP A 80 8.14 2.95 -7.72
CA ASP A 80 9.48 3.36 -7.29
C ASP A 80 9.74 3.00 -5.83
N LEU A 81 8.75 3.19 -4.96
CA LEU A 81 8.83 2.82 -3.53
C LEU A 81 8.98 1.32 -3.34
N PHE A 82 8.34 0.50 -4.17
CA PHE A 82 8.48 -0.96 -4.14
C PHE A 82 9.93 -1.39 -4.41
N GLU A 83 10.51 -0.89 -5.51
CA GLU A 83 11.89 -1.23 -5.89
C GLU A 83 12.90 -0.67 -4.87
N LYS A 84 12.66 0.55 -4.40
CA LYS A 84 13.51 1.24 -3.42
C LYS A 84 13.50 0.54 -2.07
N ASP A 85 12.33 0.13 -1.57
CA ASP A 85 12.21 -0.55 -0.27
C ASP A 85 13.03 -1.84 -0.23
N ALA A 86 12.88 -2.70 -1.25
CA ALA A 86 13.64 -3.94 -1.33
C ALA A 86 15.16 -3.69 -1.35
N LYS A 87 15.61 -2.73 -2.16
CA LYS A 87 17.03 -2.39 -2.26
C LYS A 87 17.60 -1.81 -0.97
N ASP A 88 16.93 -0.81 -0.41
CA ASP A 88 17.45 -0.07 0.75
C ASP A 88 17.42 -0.96 2.01
N PHE A 89 16.42 -1.85 2.13
CA PHE A 89 16.34 -2.76 3.28
C PHE A 89 17.40 -3.86 3.24
N ASP A 90 17.72 -4.41 2.06
CA ASP A 90 18.86 -5.33 1.90
C ASP A 90 20.17 -4.69 2.36
N GLU A 91 20.37 -3.41 2.05
CA GLU A 91 21.55 -2.66 2.47
C GLU A 91 21.56 -2.42 4.00
N VAL A 92 20.42 -2.10 4.62
CA VAL A 92 20.31 -2.03 6.09
C VAL A 92 20.73 -3.36 6.73
N VAL A 93 20.25 -4.49 6.18
CA VAL A 93 20.60 -5.83 6.69
C VAL A 93 22.08 -6.12 6.50
N ARG A 94 22.66 -5.80 5.33
CA ARG A 94 24.10 -5.95 5.08
C ARG A 94 24.94 -5.19 6.10
N LEU A 95 24.63 -3.91 6.34
CA LEU A 95 25.34 -3.07 7.31
C LEU A 95 25.26 -3.64 8.73
N ARG A 96 24.10 -4.18 9.13
CA ARG A 96 23.92 -4.84 10.44
C ARG A 96 24.74 -6.13 10.54
N MET A 97 24.77 -6.95 9.49
CA MET A 97 25.58 -8.17 9.46
C MET A 97 27.09 -7.86 9.54
N GLU A 98 27.55 -6.81 8.86
CA GLU A 98 28.94 -6.37 8.93
C GLU A 98 29.30 -5.82 10.31
N ARG A 99 28.41 -5.04 10.91
CA ARG A 99 28.56 -4.56 12.29
C ARG A 99 28.72 -5.72 13.27
N ASP A 100 27.91 -6.76 13.12
CA ASP A 100 27.91 -7.90 14.04
C ASP A 100 29.19 -8.75 13.91
N LYS A 101 29.79 -8.78 12.71
CA LYS A 101 31.08 -9.45 12.43
C LYS A 101 32.31 -8.63 12.83
N ALA A 102 32.20 -7.29 12.87
CA ALA A 102 33.33 -6.44 13.22
C ALA A 102 33.81 -6.70 14.66
N THR A 103 35.10 -6.56 14.92
CA THR A 103 35.69 -6.67 16.27
C THR A 103 36.01 -5.31 16.88
N ASN A 104 36.41 -4.35 16.03
CA ASN A 104 36.74 -2.99 16.45
C ASN A 104 35.49 -2.18 16.81
N ILE A 105 35.50 -1.54 17.99
CA ILE A 105 34.36 -0.78 18.51
C ILE A 105 34.02 0.46 17.67
N ASN A 106 35.02 1.14 17.10
CA ASN A 106 34.80 2.30 16.24
C ASN A 106 34.12 1.88 14.94
N THR A 107 34.55 0.77 14.34
CA THR A 107 33.90 0.20 13.15
C THR A 107 32.46 -0.22 13.42
N LYS A 108 32.20 -0.88 14.56
CA LYS A 108 30.82 -1.20 14.98
C LYS A 108 29.95 0.04 15.10
N SER A 109 30.47 1.08 15.75
CA SER A 109 29.75 2.34 15.93
C SER A 109 29.42 3.02 14.58
N GLN A 110 30.39 3.06 13.67
CA GLN A 110 30.21 3.63 12.33
C GLN A 110 29.14 2.87 11.51
N LEU A 111 29.22 1.54 11.46
CA LEU A 111 28.25 0.70 10.73
C LEU A 111 26.85 0.80 11.35
N SER A 112 26.75 0.86 12.68
CA SER A 112 25.47 1.06 13.38
C SER A 112 24.85 2.41 13.01
N ARG A 113 25.66 3.47 12.96
CA ARG A 113 25.19 4.80 12.53
C ARG A 113 24.70 4.78 11.08
N GLN A 114 25.47 4.21 10.16
CA GLN A 114 25.08 4.11 8.74
C GLN A 114 23.78 3.31 8.56
N ALA A 115 23.64 2.18 9.26
CA ALA A 115 22.42 1.37 9.21
C ALA A 115 21.20 2.15 9.73
N ASN A 116 21.37 2.94 10.80
CA ASN A 116 20.30 3.74 11.36
C ASN A 116 19.95 4.95 10.48
N ASP A 117 20.94 5.62 9.89
CA ASP A 117 20.72 6.73 8.94
C ASP A 117 19.93 6.24 7.70
N LEU A 118 20.26 5.05 7.18
CA LEU A 118 19.51 4.44 6.09
C LEU A 118 18.11 4.00 6.54
N LEU A 119 17.97 3.47 7.76
CA LEU A 119 16.67 3.08 8.32
C LEU A 119 15.71 4.27 8.50
N GLU A 120 16.20 5.47 8.82
CA GLU A 120 15.37 6.70 8.82
C GLU A 120 14.82 7.00 7.42
N THR A 121 15.65 6.80 6.38
CA THR A 121 15.23 6.96 4.98
C THR A 121 14.19 5.93 4.59
N THR A 122 14.40 4.65 4.91
CA THR A 122 13.42 3.59 4.59
C THR A 122 12.11 3.77 5.35
N THR A 123 12.17 4.23 6.60
CA THR A 123 10.96 4.57 7.38
C THR A 123 10.17 5.70 6.73
N SER A 124 10.86 6.69 6.18
CA SER A 124 10.22 7.77 5.44
C SER A 124 9.53 7.26 4.16
N ASN A 125 10.15 6.30 3.45
CA ASN A 125 9.50 5.63 2.33
C ASN A 125 8.23 4.87 2.77
N SER A 126 8.26 4.19 3.93
CA SER A 126 7.08 3.50 4.48
C SER A 126 5.92 4.47 4.71
N PHE A 127 6.19 5.67 5.24
CA PHE A 127 5.15 6.70 5.39
C PHE A 127 4.56 7.14 4.04
N GLU A 128 5.39 7.33 3.00
CA GLU A 128 4.87 7.68 1.67
C GLU A 128 4.01 6.55 1.07
N ILE A 129 4.39 5.28 1.27
CA ILE A 129 3.57 4.12 0.86
C ILE A 129 2.20 4.18 1.55
N ILE A 130 2.17 4.42 2.87
CA ILE A 130 0.92 4.53 3.64
C ILE A 130 0.04 5.65 3.08
N ASP A 131 0.61 6.84 2.86
CA ASP A 131 -0.12 8.00 2.35
C ASP A 131 -0.69 7.75 0.95
N GLN A 132 0.05 7.04 0.10
CA GLN A 132 -0.44 6.64 -1.23
C GLN A 132 -1.58 5.61 -1.12
N CYS A 133 -1.44 4.60 -0.24
CA CYS A 133 -2.48 3.60 -0.03
C CYS A 133 -3.76 4.23 0.56
N PHE A 134 -3.64 5.24 1.42
CA PHE A 134 -4.81 5.96 1.94
C PHE A 134 -5.62 6.70 0.87
N LYS A 135 -4.93 7.30 -0.11
CA LYS A 135 -5.59 7.92 -1.28
C LYS A 135 -6.32 6.88 -2.11
N LEU A 136 -5.73 5.69 -2.29
CA LEU A 136 -6.36 4.59 -3.00
C LEU A 136 -7.59 4.06 -2.28
N VAL A 137 -7.60 4.03 -0.94
CA VAL A 137 -8.82 3.70 -0.19
C VAL A 137 -9.94 4.71 -0.47
N ASP A 138 -9.64 6.01 -0.49
CA ASP A 138 -10.66 7.03 -0.81
C ASP A 138 -11.17 6.89 -2.25
N HIS A 139 -10.26 6.71 -3.22
CA HIS A 139 -10.62 6.49 -4.61
C HIS A 139 -11.44 5.21 -4.80
N GLY A 140 -11.06 4.13 -4.10
CA GLY A 140 -11.79 2.87 -4.07
C GLY A 140 -13.23 3.06 -3.58
N ILE A 141 -13.43 3.82 -2.50
CA ILE A 141 -14.78 4.15 -1.97
C ILE A 141 -15.58 4.97 -2.98
N VAL A 142 -14.96 5.95 -3.66
CA VAL A 142 -15.63 6.75 -4.71
C VAL A 142 -16.12 5.86 -5.86
N VAL A 143 -15.25 5.00 -6.40
CA VAL A 143 -15.61 4.13 -7.53
C VAL A 143 -16.52 2.97 -7.12
N PHE A 144 -16.54 2.58 -5.85
CA PHE A 144 -17.53 1.66 -5.31
C PHE A 144 -18.95 2.26 -5.34
N GLY A 145 -19.08 3.51 -4.89
CA GLY A 145 -20.37 4.17 -4.75
C GLY A 145 -20.96 4.65 -6.07
N SER A 146 -20.12 5.21 -6.95
CA SER A 146 -20.57 5.87 -8.19
C SER A 146 -20.22 5.12 -9.47
N GLY A 147 -19.28 4.18 -9.43
CA GLY A 147 -18.86 3.43 -10.61
C GLY A 147 -19.92 2.44 -11.09
N TRP A 148 -19.62 1.79 -12.22
CA TRP A 148 -20.53 0.80 -12.80
C TRP A 148 -20.73 -0.39 -11.86
N HIS A 149 -21.98 -0.59 -11.43
CA HIS A 149 -22.35 -1.58 -10.42
C HIS A 149 -21.86 -3.00 -10.73
N ALA A 150 -21.80 -3.40 -12.01
CA ALA A 150 -21.40 -4.76 -12.40
C ALA A 150 -19.92 -5.08 -12.09
N VAL A 151 -19.07 -4.07 -11.89
CA VAL A 151 -17.65 -4.23 -11.50
C VAL A 151 -17.37 -3.77 -10.08
N ARG A 152 -18.41 -3.57 -9.27
CA ARG A 152 -18.28 -3.12 -7.87
C ARG A 152 -17.45 -4.10 -7.00
N GLY A 153 -17.35 -5.36 -7.41
CA GLY A 153 -16.42 -6.34 -6.83
C GLY A 153 -14.95 -5.91 -6.93
N ASP A 154 -14.54 -5.34 -8.07
CA ASP A 154 -13.18 -4.81 -8.25
C ASP A 154 -12.94 -3.60 -7.34
N SER A 155 -13.96 -2.73 -7.17
CA SER A 155 -13.90 -1.62 -6.21
C SER A 155 -13.67 -2.12 -4.77
N GLY A 156 -14.41 -3.15 -4.35
CA GLY A 156 -14.26 -3.78 -3.04
C GLY A 156 -12.86 -4.35 -2.84
N ALA A 157 -12.36 -5.13 -3.81
CA ALA A 157 -11.01 -5.68 -3.78
C ALA A 157 -9.93 -4.57 -3.73
N ALA A 158 -10.13 -3.46 -4.46
CA ALA A 158 -9.21 -2.32 -4.42
C ALA A 158 -9.16 -1.65 -3.04
N ILE A 159 -10.32 -1.44 -2.40
CA ILE A 159 -10.41 -0.89 -1.05
C ILE A 159 -9.68 -1.80 -0.06
N SER A 160 -9.94 -3.12 -0.12
CA SER A 160 -9.29 -4.10 0.76
C SER A 160 -7.76 -4.11 0.58
N ALA A 161 -7.28 -4.10 -0.66
CA ALA A 161 -5.85 -4.04 -0.96
C ALA A 161 -5.21 -2.73 -0.44
N GLY A 162 -5.90 -1.59 -0.60
CA GLY A 162 -5.44 -0.31 -0.05
C GLY A 162 -5.33 -0.32 1.48
N ILE A 163 -6.34 -0.83 2.18
CA ILE A 163 -6.31 -0.99 3.65
C ILE A 163 -5.18 -1.93 4.10
N ALA A 164 -4.96 -3.03 3.39
CA ALA A 164 -3.88 -3.96 3.68
C ALA A 164 -2.50 -3.30 3.48
N GLY A 165 -2.34 -2.50 2.40
CA GLY A 165 -1.16 -1.66 2.15
C GLY A 165 -0.86 -0.70 3.32
N VAL A 166 -1.86 0.07 3.75
CA VAL A 166 -1.74 0.96 4.92
C VAL A 166 -1.33 0.19 6.17
N THR A 167 -2.04 -0.89 6.48
CA THR A 167 -1.84 -1.66 7.71
C THR A 167 -0.43 -2.24 7.78
N SER A 168 0.05 -2.82 6.66
CA SER A 168 1.42 -3.32 6.55
C SER A 168 2.46 -2.19 6.72
N GLY A 169 2.25 -1.06 6.04
CA GLY A 169 3.13 0.11 6.15
C GLY A 169 3.23 0.62 7.59
N ILE A 170 2.11 0.72 8.31
CA ILE A 170 2.08 1.14 9.71
C ILE A 170 2.87 0.17 10.60
N PHE A 171 2.73 -1.15 10.42
CA PHE A 171 3.52 -2.13 11.18
C PHE A 171 5.02 -1.88 11.02
N ILE A 172 5.47 -1.67 9.78
CA ILE A 172 6.89 -1.49 9.45
C ILE A 172 7.40 -0.17 10.02
N ALA A 173 6.65 0.92 9.84
CA ALA A 173 7.01 2.23 10.37
C ALA A 173 7.22 2.14 11.90
N ASN A 174 6.30 1.51 12.63
CA ASN A 174 6.43 1.36 14.08
C ASN A 174 7.62 0.47 14.50
N LEU A 175 7.89 -0.63 13.77
CA LEU A 175 9.05 -1.48 14.03
C LEU A 175 10.37 -0.73 13.81
N ASN A 176 10.44 0.07 12.75
CA ASN A 176 11.61 0.89 12.47
C ASN A 176 11.78 2.00 13.50
N LEU A 177 10.72 2.72 13.87
CA LEU A 177 10.76 3.74 14.92
C LEU A 177 11.20 3.16 16.28
N LYS A 178 10.72 1.96 16.63
CA LYS A 178 11.18 1.24 17.83
C LYS A 178 12.68 0.96 17.78
N THR A 179 13.21 0.61 16.61
CA THR A 179 14.66 0.43 16.41
C THR A 179 15.41 1.76 16.52
N LEU A 180 14.82 2.84 16.04
CA LEU A 180 15.35 4.21 16.03
C LEU A 180 15.07 5.00 17.31
N LYS A 181 14.61 4.37 18.39
CA LYS A 181 14.11 5.04 19.62
C LYS A 181 15.05 6.10 20.21
N ASP A 182 16.37 5.94 20.05
CA ASP A 182 17.38 6.85 20.57
C ASP A 182 17.74 7.99 19.59
N ARG A 183 17.06 8.06 18.45
CA ARG A 183 17.25 9.05 17.38
C ARG A 183 16.18 10.13 17.48
N LYS A 184 16.58 11.38 17.22
CA LYS A 184 15.65 12.53 17.15
C LYS A 184 14.50 12.26 16.18
N PHE A 185 14.79 11.61 15.05
CA PHE A 185 13.81 11.20 14.05
C PHE A 185 12.64 10.41 14.64
N ALA A 186 12.89 9.48 15.57
CA ALA A 186 11.81 8.68 16.15
C ALA A 186 10.84 9.52 16.99
N GLY A 187 11.39 10.45 17.80
CA GLY A 187 10.59 11.41 18.56
C GLY A 187 9.77 12.35 17.67
N GLU A 188 10.31 12.77 16.52
CA GLU A 188 9.60 13.63 15.57
C GLU A 188 8.49 12.89 14.80
N LYS A 189 8.60 11.57 14.63
CA LYS A 189 7.69 10.77 13.78
C LYS A 189 6.67 9.94 14.55
N ILE A 190 6.81 9.76 15.86
CA ILE A 190 5.86 8.96 16.64
C ILE A 190 4.43 9.51 16.60
N ALA A 191 4.27 10.85 16.65
CA ALA A 191 2.97 11.50 16.52
C ALA A 191 2.31 11.22 15.17
N ARG A 192 3.11 11.11 14.09
CA ARG A 192 2.59 10.72 12.77
C ARG A 192 1.96 9.34 12.81
N CYS A 193 2.54 8.37 13.52
CA CYS A 193 1.91 7.05 13.66
C CYS A 193 0.53 7.13 14.33
N GLU A 194 0.37 7.96 15.37
CA GLU A 194 -0.92 8.15 16.05
C GLU A 194 -1.99 8.74 15.13
N GLU A 195 -1.62 9.70 14.28
CA GLU A 195 -2.50 10.23 13.24
C GLU A 195 -2.92 9.16 12.24
N LEU A 196 -1.96 8.36 11.76
CA LEU A 196 -2.20 7.29 10.79
C LEU A 196 -3.15 6.23 11.35
N TYR A 197 -3.06 5.90 12.65
CA TYR A 197 -4.00 4.98 13.28
C TYR A 197 -5.43 5.52 13.28
N LYS A 198 -5.62 6.80 13.63
CA LYS A 198 -6.94 7.43 13.62
C LYS A 198 -7.53 7.47 12.21
N GLU A 199 -6.69 7.82 11.23
CA GLU A 199 -7.08 7.85 9.82
C GLU A 199 -7.44 6.45 9.30
N LEU A 200 -6.66 5.42 9.67
CA LEU A 200 -6.95 4.02 9.32
C LEU A 200 -8.28 3.59 9.92
N THR A 201 -8.54 3.85 11.19
CA THR A 201 -9.83 3.49 11.82
C THR A 201 -11.00 4.13 11.07
N HIS A 202 -10.92 5.42 10.78
CA HIS A 202 -11.98 6.13 10.04
C HIS A 202 -12.20 5.51 8.64
N LYS A 203 -11.14 5.22 7.91
CA LYS A 203 -11.23 4.63 6.56
C LYS A 203 -11.70 3.18 6.59
N GLN A 204 -11.33 2.40 7.61
CA GLN A 204 -11.85 1.05 7.82
C GLN A 204 -13.36 1.05 8.07
N THR A 205 -13.88 2.02 8.86
CA THR A 205 -15.32 2.17 9.04
C THR A 205 -16.02 2.42 7.71
N ARG A 206 -15.53 3.37 6.89
CA ARG A 206 -16.11 3.64 5.56
C ARG A 206 -16.00 2.47 4.60
N ALA A 207 -14.89 1.72 4.64
CA ALA A 207 -14.73 0.49 3.86
C ALA A 207 -15.74 -0.58 4.31
N PHE A 208 -15.99 -0.70 5.61
CA PHE A 208 -16.97 -1.63 6.15
C PHE A 208 -18.41 -1.24 5.76
N GLU A 209 -18.74 0.05 5.72
CA GLU A 209 -20.02 0.56 5.20
C GLU A 209 -20.28 0.12 3.75
N CYS A 210 -19.23 0.03 2.92
CA CYS A 210 -19.36 -0.50 1.57
C CYS A 210 -19.81 -1.97 1.60
N VAL A 211 -19.21 -2.79 2.45
CA VAL A 211 -19.58 -4.21 2.60
C VAL A 211 -21.01 -4.36 3.12
N THR A 212 -21.39 -3.59 4.15
CA THR A 212 -22.74 -3.68 4.72
C THR A 212 -23.81 -3.19 3.74
N SER A 213 -23.51 -2.18 2.92
CA SER A 213 -24.43 -1.73 1.86
C SER A 213 -24.74 -2.83 0.84
N LEU A 214 -23.74 -3.60 0.41
CA LEU A 214 -23.95 -4.75 -0.48
C LEU A 214 -24.79 -5.84 0.17
N ASN A 215 -24.58 -6.10 1.46
CA ASN A 215 -25.40 -7.06 2.19
C ASN A 215 -26.87 -6.61 2.26
N SER A 216 -27.12 -5.32 2.53
CA SER A 216 -28.47 -4.75 2.52
C SER A 216 -29.14 -4.81 1.15
N GLU A 217 -28.40 -4.51 0.08
CA GLU A 217 -28.87 -4.66 -1.31
C GLU A 217 -29.24 -6.13 -1.61
N ALA A 218 -28.38 -7.07 -1.23
CA ALA A 218 -28.62 -8.50 -1.43
C ALA A 218 -29.85 -9.02 -0.67
N ILE A 219 -29.99 -8.65 0.61
CA ILE A 219 -31.18 -9.01 1.42
C ILE A 219 -32.45 -8.47 0.75
N SER A 220 -32.43 -7.21 0.32
CA SER A 220 -33.58 -6.56 -0.32
C SER A 220 -33.96 -7.27 -1.63
N ALA A 221 -32.98 -7.64 -2.45
CA ALA A 221 -33.21 -8.37 -3.69
C ALA A 221 -33.84 -9.76 -3.44
N ILE A 222 -33.32 -10.51 -2.48
CA ILE A 222 -33.84 -11.83 -2.10
C ILE A 222 -35.29 -11.72 -1.59
N GLN A 223 -35.56 -10.76 -0.71
CA GLN A 223 -36.91 -10.55 -0.16
C GLN A 223 -37.92 -10.17 -1.25
N LEU A 224 -37.53 -9.35 -2.23
CA LEU A 224 -38.39 -9.00 -3.36
C LEU A 224 -38.72 -10.21 -4.25
N GLU A 225 -37.80 -11.17 -4.40
CA GLU A 225 -38.07 -12.40 -5.14
C GLU A 225 -39.03 -13.33 -4.41
N LEU A 226 -38.98 -13.39 -3.07
CA LEU A 226 -39.89 -14.21 -2.26
C LEU A 226 -41.35 -13.72 -2.29
N ILE A 227 -41.60 -12.48 -2.72
CA ILE A 227 -42.93 -11.85 -2.77
C ILE A 227 -43.52 -11.90 -4.20
N LYS A 228 -42.77 -12.36 -5.21
CA LYS A 228 -43.31 -12.53 -6.57
C LYS A 228 -44.26 -13.75 -6.62
N PRO A 229 -45.51 -13.58 -7.08
CA PRO A 229 -46.52 -14.65 -7.15
C PRO A 229 -46.20 -15.71 -8.22
#